data_AF-A0A7X7USY0-F1
#
_entry.id   AF-A0A7X7USY0-F1
#
_cell.length_a   1.000
_cell.length_b   1.000
_cell.length_c   1.000
_cell.angle_alpha   90.00
_cell.angle_beta   90.00
_cell.angle_gamma   90.00
#
_symmetry.space_group_name_H-M   'P 1'
#
loop_
_entity.id
_entity.type
_entity.pdbx_description
1 polymer ?
#
loop_
_entity_poly.entity_id
_entity_poly.type
_entity_poly.pdbx_seq_one_letter_code
_entity_poly.pdbx_strand_id
1 'polypeptide(L)'
;MNILKISKSRARDYLAEKLASNVLNANLEDLVTVLRYNSIGGFEQLDDFDLFENLVAAFPELELVFLVESNENYLNISVKPLYIHDEEAILIDIRKLIQIIG
;
A
#
# COMPACT_ATOMS: atom_id res chain seq x y z
N MET A 1 -0.45 19.64 -8.72
CA MET A 1 -0.57 18.34 -8.03
C MET A 1 -0.33 17.25 -9.03
N ASN A 2 0.85 16.66 -8.96
CA ASN A 2 1.17 15.49 -9.76
C ASN A 2 0.48 14.25 -9.16
N ILE A 3 -0.04 13.39 -10.04
CA ILE A 3 -0.73 12.16 -9.66
C ILE A 3 0.16 10.97 -9.99
N LEU A 4 0.44 10.14 -9.00
CA LEU A 4 1.07 8.83 -9.18
C LEU A 4 0.01 7.74 -9.17
N LYS A 5 0.28 6.65 -9.88
CA LYS A 5 -0.64 5.52 -10.04
C LYS A 5 -0.03 4.28 -9.44
N ILE A 6 -0.78 3.62 -8.58
CA ILE A 6 -0.45 2.30 -8.04
C ILE A 6 -1.42 1.29 -8.66
N SER A 7 -0.89 0.25 -9.30
CA SER A 7 -1.70 -0.84 -9.83
C SER A 7 -2.31 -1.63 -8.68
N LYS A 8 -3.63 -1.82 -8.69
CA LYS A 8 -4.34 -2.54 -7.64
C LYS A 8 -3.98 -4.02 -7.59
N SER A 9 -3.84 -4.67 -8.75
CA SER A 9 -3.42 -6.08 -8.79
C SER A 9 -2.03 -6.25 -8.20
N ARG A 10 -1.07 -5.41 -8.61
CA ARG A 10 0.30 -5.44 -8.07
C ARG A 10 0.36 -5.16 -6.58
N ALA A 11 -0.42 -4.19 -6.10
CA ALA A 11 -0.54 -3.90 -4.67
C ALA A 11 -1.03 -5.13 -3.88
N ARG A 12 -2.06 -5.81 -4.40
CA ARG A 12 -2.62 -7.03 -3.76
C ARG A 12 -1.61 -8.17 -3.79
N ASP A 13 -0.96 -8.42 -4.92
CA ASP A 13 0.07 -9.44 -5.07
C ASP A 13 1.21 -9.21 -4.07
N TYR A 14 1.73 -7.98 -4.01
CA TYR A 14 2.79 -7.62 -3.08
C TYR A 14 2.40 -7.82 -1.61
N LEU A 15 1.20 -7.36 -1.22
CA LEU A 15 0.72 -7.54 0.14
C LEU A 15 0.53 -9.02 0.48
N ALA A 16 0.04 -9.83 -0.46
CA ALA A 16 -0.09 -11.27 -0.30
C ALA A 16 1.27 -11.96 -0.13
N GLU A 17 2.27 -11.61 -0.96
CA GLU A 17 3.63 -12.13 -0.86
C GLU A 17 4.30 -11.72 0.45
N LYS A 18 4.16 -10.46 0.86
CA LYS A 18 4.68 -9.96 2.14
C LYS A 18 4.04 -10.70 3.32
N LEU A 19 2.73 -10.93 3.27
CA LEU A 19 2.02 -11.69 4.29
C LEU A 19 2.52 -13.14 4.35
N ALA A 20 2.65 -13.80 3.20
CA ALA A 20 3.17 -15.17 3.14
C ALA A 20 4.59 -15.27 3.71
N SER A 21 5.47 -14.31 3.36
CA SER A 21 6.83 -14.24 3.90
C SER A 21 6.83 -14.04 5.42
N ASN A 22 5.98 -13.16 5.93
CA ASN A 22 5.83 -12.95 7.37
C ASN A 22 5.35 -14.22 8.08
N VAL A 23 4.37 -14.91 7.51
CA VAL A 23 3.84 -16.17 8.06
C VAL A 23 4.89 -17.29 8.08
N LEU A 24 5.71 -17.41 7.04
CA LEU A 24 6.76 -18.44 6.99
C LEU A 24 7.85 -18.23 8.05
N ASN A 25 8.08 -16.97 8.45
CA ASN A 25 9.08 -16.59 9.45
C ASN A 25 8.47 -16.38 10.86
N ALA A 26 7.15 -16.51 10.99
CA ALA A 26 6.39 -16.21 12.20
C ALA A 26 6.41 -17.37 13.20
N ASN A 27 6.41 -17.03 14.49
CA ASN A 27 6.04 -17.98 15.54
C ASN A 27 4.49 -18.10 15.64
N LEU A 28 3.99 -19.01 16.47
CA LEU A 28 2.55 -19.29 16.57
C LEU A 28 1.73 -18.05 16.99
N GLU A 29 2.29 -17.16 17.83
CA GLU A 29 1.61 -15.96 18.32
C GLU A 29 1.50 -14.88 17.24
N ASP A 30 2.54 -14.74 16.42
CA ASP A 30 2.55 -13.87 15.25
C ASP A 30 1.51 -14.33 14.21
N LEU A 31 1.40 -15.64 14.01
CA LEU A 31 0.40 -16.27 13.14
C LEU A 31 -1.04 -16.00 13.59
N VAL A 32 -1.32 -16.09 14.89
CA VAL A 32 -2.65 -15.76 15.45
C VAL A 32 -2.98 -14.29 15.24
N THR A 33 -2.00 -13.40 15.38
CA THR A 33 -2.17 -11.97 15.15
C THR A 33 -2.49 -11.70 13.68
N VAL A 34 -1.71 -12.29 12.77
CA VAL A 34 -1.94 -12.20 11.33
C VAL A 34 -3.35 -12.66 10.95
N LEU A 35 -3.80 -13.81 11.43
CA LEU A 35 -5.12 -14.36 11.11
C LEU A 35 -6.29 -13.57 11.74
N ARG A 36 -6.03 -12.89 12.86
CA ARG A 36 -7.05 -12.10 13.57
C ARG A 36 -7.28 -10.73 12.94
N TYR A 37 -6.24 -10.15 12.35
CA TYR A 37 -6.29 -8.81 11.74
C TYR A 37 -6.39 -8.82 10.21
N ASN A 38 -6.14 -9.96 9.55
CA ASN A 38 -6.39 -10.11 8.12
C ASN A 38 -7.71 -10.84 7.88
N SER A 39 -8.56 -10.29 7.02
CA SER A 39 -9.78 -10.93 6.55
C SER A 39 -9.44 -12.29 5.94
N ILE A 40 -10.16 -13.35 6.32
CA ILE A 40 -9.98 -14.72 5.80
C ILE A 40 -10.13 -14.78 4.25
N GLY A 41 -10.74 -13.75 3.63
CA GLY A 41 -10.87 -13.57 2.19
C GLY A 41 -9.65 -13.00 1.45
N GLY A 42 -8.57 -12.61 2.15
CA GLY A 42 -7.34 -12.08 1.56
C GLY A 42 -7.46 -10.65 0.99
N PHE A 43 -6.38 -10.16 0.36
CA PHE A 43 -6.31 -8.81 -0.21
C PHE A 43 -7.22 -8.58 -1.42
N GLU A 44 -7.77 -9.64 -2.00
CA GLU A 44 -8.70 -9.59 -3.15
C GLU A 44 -10.02 -8.89 -2.83
N GLN A 45 -10.48 -8.98 -1.58
CA GLN A 45 -11.76 -8.41 -1.14
C GLN A 45 -11.62 -7.03 -0.52
N LEU A 46 -10.41 -6.48 -0.41
CA LEU A 46 -10.22 -5.13 0.10
C LEU A 46 -10.79 -4.12 -0.89
N ASP A 47 -11.56 -3.19 -0.33
CA ASP A 47 -11.92 -1.98 -1.04
C ASP A 47 -10.68 -1.10 -1.27
N ASP A 48 -10.85 -0.06 -2.07
CA ASP A 48 -9.72 0.76 -2.52
C ASP A 48 -9.07 1.56 -1.39
N PHE A 49 -9.86 1.94 -0.39
CA PHE A 49 -9.37 2.68 0.76
C PHE A 49 -8.59 1.75 1.68
N ASP A 50 -9.15 0.59 2.02
CA ASP A 50 -8.48 -0.41 2.83
C ASP A 50 -7.21 -0.93 2.16
N LEU A 51 -7.22 -1.12 0.83
CA LEU A 51 -6.02 -1.50 0.07
C LEU A 51 -4.93 -0.43 0.19
N PHE A 52 -5.31 0.85 0.10
CA PHE A 52 -4.36 1.95 0.28
C PHE A 52 -3.82 2.01 1.72
N GLU A 53 -4.67 1.90 2.74
CA GLU A 53 -4.23 1.90 4.14
C GLU A 53 -3.31 0.72 4.47
N ASN A 54 -3.57 -0.46 3.89
CA ASN A 54 -2.66 -1.61 4.03
C ASN A 54 -1.31 -1.37 3.35
N LEU A 55 -1.28 -0.66 2.20
CA LEU A 55 -0.02 -0.24 1.58
C LEU A 55 0.72 0.78 2.46
N VAL A 56 0.02 1.73 3.08
CA VAL A 56 0.62 2.70 4.02
C VAL A 56 1.21 1.98 5.23
N ALA A 57 0.48 1.02 5.81
CA ALA A 57 1.01 0.19 6.88
C ALA A 57 2.24 -0.63 6.45
N ALA A 58 2.30 -1.02 5.17
CA ALA A 58 3.44 -1.74 4.62
C ALA A 58 4.64 -0.85 4.28
N PHE A 59 4.40 0.42 3.93
CA PHE A 59 5.38 1.44 3.54
C PHE A 59 5.01 2.79 4.18
N PRO A 60 5.53 3.09 5.38
CA PRO A 60 5.18 4.31 6.12
C PRO A 60 5.45 5.61 5.34
N GLU A 61 6.34 5.61 4.35
CA GLU A 61 6.59 6.75 3.47
C GLU A 61 5.33 7.17 2.67
N LEU A 62 4.41 6.24 2.42
CA LEU A 62 3.12 6.54 1.80
C LEU A 62 2.21 7.40 2.70
N GLU A 63 2.54 7.62 3.99
CA GLU A 63 1.83 8.58 4.84
C GLU A 63 1.94 10.03 4.32
N LEU A 64 2.92 10.33 3.46
CA LEU A 64 3.11 11.66 2.86
C LEU A 64 2.15 11.92 1.69
N VAL A 65 1.49 10.88 1.18
CA VAL A 65 0.53 10.96 0.07
C VAL A 65 -0.89 10.67 0.56
N PHE A 66 -1.87 10.99 -0.27
CA PHE A 66 -3.27 10.65 -0.02
C PHE A 66 -3.91 10.14 -1.31
N LEU A 67 -4.94 9.30 -1.15
CA LEU A 67 -5.76 8.81 -2.25
C LEU A 67 -6.63 9.96 -2.80
N VAL A 68 -6.38 10.33 -4.06
CA VAL A 68 -7.12 11.40 -4.76
C VAL A 68 -8.40 10.82 -5.35
N GLU A 69 -8.25 9.72 -6.07
CA GLU A 69 -9.33 8.99 -6.72
C GLU A 69 -8.87 7.54 -6.93
N SER A 70 -9.81 6.66 -7.23
CA SER A 70 -9.51 5.31 -7.68
C SER A 70 -10.37 4.98 -8.89
N ASN A 71 -9.84 4.11 -9.75
CA ASN A 71 -10.60 3.49 -10.84
C ASN A 71 -10.44 1.98 -10.77
N GLU A 72 -11.07 1.23 -11.67
CA GLU A 72 -11.05 -0.24 -11.65
C GLU A 72 -9.65 -0.85 -11.49
N ASN A 73 -8.61 -0.22 -12.05
CA ASN A 73 -7.26 -0.79 -12.13
C ASN A 73 -6.23 -0.11 -11.22
N TYR A 74 -6.45 1.15 -10.84
CA TYR A 74 -5.43 1.98 -10.20
C TYR A 74 -5.95 2.74 -8.97
N LEU A 75 -5.08 2.87 -7.97
CA LEU A 75 -5.16 3.88 -6.93
C LEU A 75 -4.37 5.10 -7.40
N ASN A 76 -5.03 6.25 -7.53
CA ASN A 76 -4.38 7.49 -7.92
C ASN A 76 -4.09 8.31 -6.67
N ILE A 77 -2.81 8.57 -6.40
CA ILE A 77 -2.34 9.23 -5.18
C ILE A 77 -1.62 10.53 -5.51
N SER A 78 -1.64 11.48 -4.56
CA SER A 78 -0.88 12.73 -4.67
C SER A 78 -0.31 13.13 -3.32
N VAL A 79 0.71 14.00 -3.32
CA VAL A 79 1.36 14.48 -2.10
C VAL A 79 0.36 15.32 -1.31
N LYS A 80 0.27 15.06 0.01
CA LYS A 80 -0.62 15.83 0.90
C LYS A 80 -0.28 17.32 0.80
N PRO A 81 -1.27 18.23 0.78
CA PRO A 81 -1.02 19.67 0.65
C PRO A 81 -0.06 20.25 1.70
N LEU A 82 0.02 19.62 2.88
CA LEU A 82 0.94 19.98 3.95
C LEU A 82 2.43 19.90 3.52
N TYR A 83 2.75 19.04 2.55
CA TYR A 83 4.12 18.77 2.08
C TYR A 83 4.37 19.30 0.67
N ILE A 84 3.58 20.27 0.20
CA ILE A 84 3.68 20.79 -1.18
C ILE A 84 5.06 21.40 -1.49
N HIS A 85 5.75 21.94 -0.48
CA HIS A 85 7.08 22.52 -0.64
C HIS A 85 8.15 21.48 -1.00
N ASP A 86 7.92 20.22 -0.64
CA ASP A 86 8.82 19.09 -0.89
C ASP A 86 8.23 18.11 -1.91
N GLU A 87 7.21 18.53 -2.69
CA GLU A 87 6.43 17.66 -3.59
C GLU A 87 7.33 16.83 -4.52
N GLU A 88 8.30 17.46 -5.18
CA GLU A 88 9.20 16.77 -6.12
C GLU A 88 10.06 15.69 -5.45
N ALA A 89 10.62 15.97 -4.27
CA ALA A 89 11.46 15.00 -3.55
C ALA A 89 10.63 13.80 -3.10
N ILE A 90 9.44 14.05 -2.54
CA ILE A 90 8.50 13.01 -2.12
C ILE A 90 8.08 12.17 -3.31
N LEU A 91 7.72 12.79 -4.45
CA LEU A 91 7.31 12.06 -5.64
C LEU A 91 8.40 11.13 -6.19
N ILE A 92 9.67 11.54 -6.09
CA ILE A 92 10.80 10.69 -6.50
C ILE A 92 10.86 9.44 -5.62
N ASP A 93 10.77 9.60 -4.31
CA ASP A 93 10.89 8.48 -3.38
C ASP A 93 9.68 7.54 -3.45
N ILE A 94 8.47 8.10 -3.52
CA ILE A 94 7.24 7.32 -3.71
C ILE A 94 7.28 6.57 -5.04
N ARG A 95 7.82 7.17 -6.11
CA ARG A 95 7.96 6.47 -7.41
C ARG A 95 8.89 5.27 -7.32
N LYS A 96 9.99 5.36 -6.56
CA LYS A 96 10.88 4.20 -6.32
C LYS A 96 10.15 3.12 -5.52
N LEU A 97 9.35 3.49 -4.53
CA LEU A 97 8.55 2.52 -3.77
C LEU A 97 7.52 1.81 -4.65
N ILE A 98 6.82 2.54 -5.52
CA ILE A 98 5.88 1.94 -6.48
C ILE A 98 6.58 0.94 -7.41
N GLN A 99 7.85 1.18 -7.77
CA GLN A 99 8.65 0.22 -8.54
C GLN A 99 9.02 -1.05 -7.76
N ILE A 100 9.01 -1.03 -6.43
CA ILE A 100 9.20 -2.24 -5.61
C ILE A 100 7.91 -3.08 -5.60
N ILE A 101 6.75 -2.41 -5.67
CA ILE A 101 5.44 -3.07 -5.74
C ILE A 101 5.20 -3.71 -7.11
N GLY A 102 5.79 -3.17 -8.19
CA GLY A 102 5.53 -3.54 -9.59
C GLY A 102 6.60 -4.41 -10.24
#